data_AF-A0A1A8PRA7-F1
#
_entry.id   AF-A0A1A8PRA7-F1
#
_cell.length_a   1.000
_cell.length_b   1.000
_cell.length_c   1.000
_cell.angle_alpha   90.00
_cell.angle_beta   90.00
_cell.angle_gamma   90.00
#
_symmetry.space_group_name_H-M   'P 1'
#
loop_
_entity.id
_entity.type
_entity.pdbx_description
1 polymer ?
#
loop_
_entity_poly.entity_id
_entity_poly.type
_entity_poly.pdbx_seq_one_letter_code
_entity_poly.pdbx_strand_id
1 'polypeptide(L)'
;MRTECVSSADSNTTSSTSEFCSSCTRQERDDEGDEDDVSTLPDSIETSHLTSGILDKLVQKTRQKHDEALKQMDTHLAHLSQACETEVRTLCEQLKSSLQKADLRLDTLKDRMGHLQHSSLQEVLSLWEEVHEEVKERNNRFSELNLQLNDCERQRTDELRAILRTHSQLLEEIRFLPSSEVHRLIHMEATKLNVALLVNRCSIAHLLLHLKQDNLQQEFLLHLQWEERLNSWRSVRISGPVERFRTFFSSVVGRQPLSDQQMKQTQQDLTQQRCDIIQQIRTMAPPTISSTAVSDWFNQLTAVNQQIDQHHTDFLRQLKRLHQQTWQDCLAEAEKCK
;
A
#
# COMPACT_ATOMS: atom_id res chain seq x y z
N MET A 1 5.68 -24.82 -13.95
CA MET A 1 5.84 -26.19 -13.42
C MET A 1 4.46 -26.83 -13.26
N ARG A 2 4.34 -28.15 -13.40
CA ARG A 2 3.12 -28.94 -13.19
C ARG A 2 3.48 -30.20 -12.42
N THR A 3 2.66 -30.56 -11.44
CA THR A 3 2.57 -31.85 -10.74
C THR A 3 1.12 -31.91 -10.23
N GLU A 4 0.18 -32.48 -10.96
CA GLU A 4 -0.08 -33.93 -11.13
C GLU A 4 -0.70 -34.57 -9.88
N CYS A 5 -1.87 -35.19 -10.09
CA CYS A 5 -2.61 -35.94 -9.09
C CYS A 5 -2.16 -37.41 -9.10
N VAL A 6 -2.29 -38.09 -7.97
CA VAL A 6 -2.25 -39.56 -7.92
C VAL A 6 -3.54 -40.06 -7.28
N SER A 7 -4.34 -40.78 -8.06
CA SER A 7 -5.48 -41.55 -7.59
C SER A 7 -5.02 -42.93 -7.08
N SER A 8 -5.71 -43.49 -6.09
CA SER A 8 -5.60 -44.90 -5.72
C SER A 8 -6.99 -45.53 -5.66
N ALA A 9 -7.18 -46.60 -6.42
CA ALA A 9 -8.34 -47.47 -6.40
C ALA A 9 -7.86 -48.90 -6.73
N ASP A 10 -8.38 -49.90 -6.02
CA ASP A 10 -8.99 -51.11 -6.59
C ASP A 10 -9.11 -52.27 -5.58
N SER A 11 -10.10 -53.12 -5.85
CA SER A 11 -10.48 -54.43 -5.25
C SER A 11 -11.80 -54.35 -4.45
N ASN A 12 -12.92 -54.93 -4.90
CA ASN A 12 -13.22 -56.29 -5.39
C ASN A 12 -12.93 -57.37 -4.33
N THR A 13 -13.82 -58.33 -4.00
CA THR A 13 -15.20 -58.64 -4.47
C THR A 13 -15.96 -59.31 -3.28
N THR A 14 -17.21 -59.83 -3.32
CA THR A 14 -18.02 -60.51 -4.36
C THR A 14 -19.52 -60.41 -4.00
N SER A 15 -20.43 -61.15 -4.66
CA SER A 15 -21.83 -61.35 -4.25
C SER A 15 -22.37 -62.69 -4.75
N SER A 16 -23.36 -63.23 -4.02
CA SER A 16 -24.25 -64.35 -4.41
C SER A 16 -25.63 -64.16 -3.72
N THR A 17 -26.82 -64.61 -4.12
CA THR A 17 -27.33 -65.65 -5.07
C THR A 17 -27.09 -67.11 -4.66
N SER A 18 -28.02 -68.06 -4.84
CA SER A 18 -29.49 -68.05 -5.00
C SER A 18 -30.01 -69.49 -4.74
N GLU A 19 -31.32 -69.74 -4.86
CA GLU A 19 -31.94 -71.09 -5.05
C GLU A 19 -31.88 -72.05 -3.83
N PHE A 20 -32.70 -73.12 -3.70
CA PHE A 20 -33.82 -73.64 -4.51
C PHE A 20 -35.00 -74.20 -3.65
N CYS A 21 -36.03 -74.72 -4.33
CA CYS A 21 -37.39 -75.05 -3.89
C CYS A 21 -37.62 -76.51 -3.35
N SER A 22 -38.90 -76.81 -3.05
CA SER A 22 -39.52 -78.15 -2.83
C SER A 22 -39.25 -78.83 -1.47
N SER A 23 -40.18 -79.59 -0.87
CA SER A 23 -41.21 -80.47 -1.48
C SER A 23 -42.54 -80.56 -0.69
N CYS A 24 -43.58 -81.11 -1.33
CA CYS A 24 -44.89 -81.38 -0.70
C CYS A 24 -45.04 -82.82 -0.21
N THR A 25 -45.87 -83.03 0.82
CA THR A 25 -46.60 -84.30 1.04
C THR A 25 -47.99 -84.01 1.60
N ARG A 26 -49.04 -84.48 0.91
CA ARG A 26 -50.39 -84.63 1.47
C ARG A 26 -50.43 -85.88 2.33
N GLN A 27 -51.23 -85.87 3.40
CA GLN A 27 -51.94 -87.07 3.81
C GLN A 27 -53.29 -86.70 4.39
N GLU A 28 -54.35 -87.06 3.66
CA GLU A 28 -55.73 -86.94 4.10
C GLU A 28 -56.06 -88.11 5.05
N ARG A 29 -56.87 -87.83 6.07
CA ARG A 29 -57.79 -88.81 6.65
C ARG A 29 -58.85 -88.08 7.48
N ASP A 30 -60.09 -88.24 7.07
CA ASP A 30 -61.27 -87.77 7.78
C ASP A 30 -61.56 -88.68 8.99
N ASP A 31 -62.18 -88.12 10.03
CA ASP A 31 -63.25 -88.80 10.77
C ASP A 31 -64.22 -87.73 11.31
N GLU A 32 -65.46 -88.13 11.59
CA GLU A 32 -66.60 -87.20 11.72
C GLU A 32 -66.94 -86.79 13.17
N GLY A 33 -67.70 -85.70 13.30
CA GLY A 33 -68.65 -85.50 14.41
C GLY A 33 -68.18 -84.70 15.63
N ASP A 34 -68.57 -83.43 15.68
CA ASP A 34 -69.60 -83.00 16.63
C ASP A 34 -70.25 -81.68 16.16
N GLU A 35 -71.58 -81.61 16.21
CA GLU A 35 -72.37 -80.40 15.90
C GLU A 35 -72.80 -79.71 17.20
N ASP A 36 -72.28 -78.52 17.54
CA ASP A 36 -73.13 -77.44 18.06
C ASP A 36 -72.47 -76.04 18.02
N ASP A 37 -73.35 -75.04 18.10
CA ASP A 37 -73.19 -73.65 18.55
C ASP A 37 -71.89 -72.85 18.22
N VAL A 38 -71.99 -71.94 17.24
CA VAL A 38 -71.94 -70.47 17.42
C VAL A 38 -72.18 -69.81 16.06
N SER A 39 -73.44 -69.59 15.71
CA SER A 39 -73.86 -68.99 14.43
C SER A 39 -74.07 -67.46 14.53
N THR A 40 -73.10 -66.72 15.07
CA THR A 40 -73.18 -65.23 15.11
C THR A 40 -71.82 -64.49 15.12
N LEU A 41 -71.07 -64.56 14.02
CA LEU A 41 -70.03 -63.58 13.71
C LEU A 41 -70.22 -63.03 12.28
N PRO A 42 -70.35 -61.70 12.08
CA PRO A 42 -70.44 -61.12 10.75
C PRO A 42 -69.04 -61.07 10.12
N ASP A 43 -68.73 -62.06 9.29
CA ASP A 43 -67.42 -62.25 8.65
C ASP A 43 -67.19 -61.28 7.45
N SER A 44 -67.46 -60.00 7.68
CA SER A 44 -67.44 -58.92 6.70
C SER A 44 -66.88 -57.64 7.33
N ILE A 45 -65.58 -57.64 7.60
CA ILE A 45 -64.85 -56.43 8.01
C ILE A 45 -64.64 -55.54 6.77
N GLU A 46 -65.56 -54.60 6.51
CA GLU A 46 -65.44 -53.58 5.45
C GLU A 46 -64.36 -52.51 5.77
N THR A 47 -63.09 -52.88 5.93
CA THR A 47 -61.99 -51.96 6.23
C THR A 47 -61.04 -51.73 5.05
N SER A 48 -61.57 -51.23 3.93
CA SER A 48 -60.79 -50.83 2.75
C SER A 48 -60.98 -49.37 2.33
N HIS A 49 -62.21 -48.84 2.36
CA HIS A 49 -62.51 -47.55 1.71
C HIS A 49 -62.49 -46.32 2.64
N LEU A 50 -62.77 -46.47 3.94
CA LEU A 50 -62.75 -45.35 4.90
C LEU A 50 -61.34 -44.90 5.30
N THR A 51 -60.37 -45.83 5.31
CA THR A 51 -58.98 -45.58 5.73
C THR A 51 -58.17 -44.82 4.68
N SER A 52 -58.31 -45.14 3.38
CA SER A 52 -57.61 -44.42 2.30
C SER A 52 -57.90 -42.92 2.35
N GLY A 53 -59.18 -42.54 2.30
CA GLY A 53 -59.60 -41.13 2.28
C GLY A 53 -59.30 -40.31 3.56
N ILE A 54 -58.69 -40.92 4.58
CA ILE A 54 -58.11 -40.26 5.75
C ILE A 54 -56.58 -40.22 5.63
N LEU A 55 -55.95 -41.33 5.23
CA LEU A 55 -54.50 -41.41 4.98
C LEU A 55 -54.06 -40.42 3.89
N ASP A 56 -54.80 -40.37 2.77
CA ASP A 56 -54.54 -39.47 1.64
C ASP A 56 -54.58 -38.00 2.07
N LYS A 57 -55.55 -37.63 2.92
CA LYS A 57 -55.67 -36.27 3.50
C LYS A 57 -54.53 -35.97 4.47
N LEU A 58 -54.08 -36.96 5.24
CA LEU A 58 -52.94 -36.81 6.15
C LEU A 58 -51.64 -36.59 5.38
N VAL A 59 -51.37 -37.41 4.36
CA VAL A 59 -50.21 -37.27 3.46
C VAL A 59 -50.25 -35.92 2.74
N GLN A 60 -51.41 -35.50 2.22
CA GLN A 60 -51.55 -34.20 1.56
C GLN A 60 -51.32 -33.03 2.52
N LYS A 61 -51.79 -33.11 3.77
CA LYS A 61 -51.55 -32.09 4.81
C LYS A 61 -50.08 -32.03 5.24
N THR A 62 -49.40 -33.17 5.35
CA THR A 62 -47.98 -33.25 5.67
C THR A 62 -47.11 -32.73 4.52
N ARG A 63 -47.48 -33.03 3.27
CA ARG A 63 -46.89 -32.42 2.08
C ARG A 63 -47.08 -30.90 2.06
N GLN A 64 -48.29 -30.39 2.33
CA GLN A 64 -48.55 -28.95 2.39
C GLN A 64 -47.67 -28.25 3.43
N LYS A 65 -47.43 -28.86 4.60
CA LYS A 65 -46.47 -28.34 5.59
C LYS A 65 -45.04 -28.29 5.06
N HIS A 66 -44.59 -29.34 4.39
CA HIS A 66 -43.25 -29.43 3.82
C HIS A 66 -43.03 -28.39 2.71
N ASP A 67 -43.98 -28.30 1.77
CA ASP A 67 -43.94 -27.36 0.65
C ASP A 67 -44.06 -25.90 1.15
N GLU A 68 -44.65 -25.67 2.32
CA GLU A 68 -44.70 -24.36 2.99
C GLU A 68 -43.42 -24.03 3.77
N ALA A 69 -42.81 -25.00 4.47
CA ALA A 69 -41.52 -24.84 5.12
C ALA A 69 -40.41 -24.49 4.11
N LEU A 70 -40.42 -25.12 2.92
CA LEU A 70 -39.50 -24.77 1.83
C LEU A 70 -39.68 -23.31 1.36
N LYS A 71 -40.93 -22.84 1.17
CA LYS A 71 -41.17 -21.42 0.84
C LYS A 71 -40.66 -20.49 1.93
N GLN A 72 -40.77 -20.87 3.21
CA GLN A 72 -40.26 -20.07 4.33
C GLN A 72 -38.73 -20.09 4.41
N MET A 73 -38.07 -21.14 3.91
CA MET A 73 -36.63 -21.11 3.66
C MET A 73 -36.30 -20.14 2.52
N ASP A 74 -36.98 -20.24 1.38
CA ASP A 74 -36.73 -19.39 0.21
C ASP A 74 -36.95 -17.90 0.51
N THR A 75 -38.00 -17.53 1.27
CA THR A 75 -38.23 -16.12 1.65
C THR A 75 -37.19 -15.60 2.65
N HIS A 76 -36.73 -16.43 3.59
CA HIS A 76 -35.63 -16.05 4.50
C HIS A 76 -34.31 -15.85 3.74
N LEU A 77 -34.00 -16.73 2.78
CA LEU A 77 -32.81 -16.61 1.92
C LEU A 77 -32.89 -15.37 1.02
N ALA A 78 -34.06 -15.08 0.42
CA ALA A 78 -34.28 -13.90 -0.41
C ALA A 78 -34.16 -12.59 0.40
N HIS A 79 -34.74 -12.53 1.60
CA HIS A 79 -34.62 -11.39 2.51
C HIS A 79 -33.17 -11.12 2.89
N LEU A 80 -32.39 -12.17 3.22
CA LEU A 80 -30.98 -12.04 3.54
C LEU A 80 -30.15 -11.55 2.34
N SER A 81 -30.42 -12.03 1.11
CA SER A 81 -29.73 -11.50 -0.07
C SER A 81 -30.05 -10.02 -0.27
N GLN A 82 -31.32 -9.62 -0.17
CA GLN A 82 -31.72 -8.21 -0.28
C GLN A 82 -31.08 -7.32 0.79
N ALA A 83 -30.93 -7.81 2.03
CA ALA A 83 -30.26 -7.08 3.10
C ALA A 83 -28.77 -6.83 2.77
N CYS A 84 -28.02 -7.89 2.46
CA CYS A 84 -26.60 -7.77 2.08
C CYS A 84 -26.40 -6.94 0.80
N GLU A 85 -27.26 -7.09 -0.21
CA GLU A 85 -27.20 -6.29 -1.44
C GLU A 85 -27.47 -4.79 -1.18
N THR A 86 -28.27 -4.46 -0.17
CA THR A 86 -28.52 -3.08 0.24
C THR A 86 -27.33 -2.51 1.01
N GLU A 87 -26.73 -3.29 1.91
CA GLU A 87 -25.51 -2.91 2.64
C GLU A 87 -24.30 -2.72 1.71
N VAL A 88 -24.00 -3.69 0.84
CA VAL A 88 -22.92 -3.59 -0.15
C VAL A 88 -23.12 -2.37 -1.04
N ARG A 89 -24.37 -2.04 -1.40
CA ARG A 89 -24.69 -0.83 -2.19
C ARG A 89 -24.41 0.47 -1.44
N THR A 90 -24.87 0.60 -0.20
CA THR A 90 -24.63 1.84 0.58
C THR A 90 -23.14 2.05 0.85
N LEU A 91 -22.39 0.99 1.16
CA LEU A 91 -20.93 1.04 1.29
C LEU A 91 -20.24 1.50 -0.02
N CYS A 92 -20.63 0.94 -1.16
CA CYS A 92 -20.10 1.36 -2.47
C CYS A 92 -20.46 2.82 -2.83
N GLU A 93 -21.68 3.26 -2.54
CA GLU A 93 -22.13 4.63 -2.78
C GLU A 93 -21.45 5.64 -1.85
N GLN A 94 -21.19 5.27 -0.60
CA GLN A 94 -20.39 6.06 0.35
C GLN A 94 -18.95 6.21 -0.13
N LEU A 95 -18.27 5.12 -0.52
CA LEU A 95 -16.92 5.21 -1.08
C LEU A 95 -16.91 6.09 -2.33
N LYS A 96 -17.79 5.85 -3.31
CA LYS A 96 -17.88 6.64 -4.54
C LYS A 96 -18.04 8.13 -4.25
N SER A 97 -18.92 8.49 -3.32
CA SER A 97 -19.15 9.88 -2.88
C SER A 97 -17.96 10.49 -2.13
N SER A 98 -17.08 9.67 -1.56
CA SER A 98 -15.84 10.09 -0.91
C SER A 98 -14.70 10.27 -1.93
N LEU A 99 -14.56 9.33 -2.88
CA LEU A 99 -13.60 9.42 -3.98
C LEU A 99 -13.83 10.67 -4.82
N GLN A 100 -15.07 10.96 -5.21
CA GLN A 100 -15.40 12.18 -5.96
C GLN A 100 -14.98 13.48 -5.25
N LYS A 101 -14.99 13.50 -3.91
CA LYS A 101 -14.50 14.65 -3.12
C LYS A 101 -12.97 14.71 -3.09
N ALA A 102 -12.31 13.55 -3.01
CA ALA A 102 -10.85 13.44 -3.12
C ALA A 102 -10.34 13.86 -4.50
N ASP A 103 -11.02 13.47 -5.59
CA ASP A 103 -10.66 13.85 -6.95
C ASP A 103 -10.74 15.38 -7.15
N LEU A 104 -11.84 16.02 -6.72
CA LEU A 104 -11.97 17.48 -6.75
C LEU A 104 -10.89 18.22 -5.92
N ARG A 105 -10.44 17.63 -4.81
CA ARG A 105 -9.31 18.16 -4.01
C ARG A 105 -7.99 18.00 -4.76
N LEU A 106 -7.72 16.82 -5.32
CA LEU A 106 -6.50 16.53 -6.08
C LEU A 106 -6.38 17.41 -7.34
N ASP A 107 -7.49 17.68 -8.04
CA ASP A 107 -7.52 18.64 -9.15
C ASP A 107 -7.23 20.08 -8.66
N THR A 108 -7.83 20.51 -7.54
CA THR A 108 -7.54 21.83 -6.93
C THR A 108 -6.06 21.97 -6.51
N LEU A 109 -5.46 20.89 -5.97
CA LEU A 109 -4.05 20.83 -5.62
C LEU A 109 -3.15 20.85 -6.87
N LYS A 110 -3.58 20.20 -7.95
CA LYS A 110 -2.88 20.15 -9.24
C LYS A 110 -2.90 21.49 -9.98
N ASP A 111 -3.98 22.25 -9.89
CA ASP A 111 -4.01 23.64 -10.35
C ASP A 111 -3.03 24.51 -9.55
N ARG A 112 -2.96 24.34 -8.22
CA ARG A 112 -1.92 24.98 -7.38
C ARG A 112 -0.50 24.56 -7.79
N MET A 113 -0.26 23.29 -8.16
CA MET A 113 1.02 22.82 -8.71
C MET A 113 1.37 23.48 -10.06
N GLY A 114 0.39 24.00 -10.81
CA GLY A 114 0.61 24.81 -12.00
C GLY A 114 1.29 26.16 -11.73
N HIS A 115 1.08 26.75 -10.54
CA HIS A 115 1.45 28.14 -10.22
C HIS A 115 2.70 28.30 -9.34
N LEU A 116 3.44 27.21 -9.06
CA LEU A 116 4.56 27.18 -8.10
C LEU A 116 5.64 28.26 -8.27
N GLN A 117 5.85 28.82 -9.47
CA GLN A 117 6.96 29.77 -9.76
C GLN A 117 7.07 30.92 -8.74
N HIS A 118 5.94 31.39 -8.21
CA HIS A 118 5.88 32.47 -7.24
C HIS A 118 5.96 32.03 -5.77
N SER A 119 5.72 30.75 -5.48
CA SER A 119 5.71 30.18 -4.13
C SER A 119 7.08 30.06 -3.47
N SER A 120 7.08 30.15 -2.13
CA SER A 120 8.24 29.83 -1.29
C SER A 120 8.49 28.32 -1.20
N LEU A 121 9.69 27.94 -0.73
CA LEU A 121 10.03 26.53 -0.47
C LEU A 121 9.08 25.87 0.55
N GLN A 122 8.57 26.62 1.52
CA GLN A 122 7.64 26.09 2.52
C GLN A 122 6.28 25.76 1.92
N GLU A 123 5.74 26.63 1.06
CA GLU A 123 4.49 26.37 0.31
C GLU A 123 4.63 25.20 -0.67
N VAL A 124 5.79 25.08 -1.33
CA VAL A 124 6.13 23.94 -2.20
C VAL A 124 6.08 22.64 -1.39
N LEU A 125 6.75 22.59 -0.24
CA LEU A 125 6.74 21.39 0.61
C LEU A 125 5.36 21.08 1.19
N SER A 126 4.61 22.10 1.65
CA SER A 126 3.26 21.87 2.22
C SER A 126 2.26 21.41 1.15
N LEU A 127 2.34 21.93 -0.07
CA LEU A 127 1.45 21.50 -1.17
C LEU A 127 1.66 20.02 -1.50
N TRP A 128 2.89 19.52 -1.44
CA TRP A 128 3.13 18.09 -1.66
C TRP A 128 2.64 17.22 -0.50
N GLU A 129 2.78 17.68 0.74
CA GLU A 129 2.21 17.01 1.92
C GLU A 129 0.66 16.92 1.82
N GLU A 130 0.00 17.99 1.36
CA GLU A 130 -1.45 17.99 1.09
C GLU A 130 -1.86 16.95 0.03
N VAL A 131 -1.07 16.78 -1.04
CA VAL A 131 -1.31 15.75 -2.07
C VAL A 131 -1.08 14.34 -1.50
N HIS A 132 0.04 14.14 -0.80
CA HIS A 132 0.39 12.85 -0.20
C HIS A 132 -0.68 12.36 0.79
N GLU A 133 -1.15 13.23 1.69
CA GLU A 133 -2.15 12.85 2.69
C GLU A 133 -3.52 12.52 2.07
N GLU A 134 -3.98 13.19 1.00
CA GLU A 134 -5.25 12.80 0.34
C GLU A 134 -5.10 11.47 -0.44
N VAL A 135 -3.95 11.18 -1.05
CA VAL A 135 -3.70 9.87 -1.71
C VAL A 135 -3.60 8.73 -0.69
N LYS A 136 -2.91 8.95 0.43
CA LYS A 136 -2.84 8.05 1.59
C LYS A 136 -4.24 7.78 2.16
N GLU A 137 -5.03 8.82 2.35
CA GLU A 137 -6.39 8.74 2.85
C GLU A 137 -7.35 8.03 1.86
N ARG A 138 -7.14 8.19 0.55
CA ARG A 138 -7.82 7.39 -0.49
C ARG A 138 -7.48 5.89 -0.36
N ASN A 139 -6.23 5.55 -0.09
CA ASN A 139 -5.79 4.17 0.22
C ASN A 139 -6.35 3.62 1.56
N ASN A 140 -6.54 4.48 2.58
CA ASN A 140 -7.23 4.11 3.83
C ASN A 140 -8.68 3.68 3.53
N ARG A 141 -9.43 4.51 2.80
CA ARG A 141 -10.86 4.28 2.44
C ARG A 141 -11.06 2.99 1.64
N PHE A 142 -10.12 2.60 0.77
CA PHE A 142 -10.15 1.29 0.13
C PHE A 142 -9.95 0.14 1.13
N SER A 143 -9.05 0.31 2.09
CA SER A 143 -8.74 -0.72 3.10
C SER A 143 -9.89 -0.89 4.10
N GLU A 144 -10.59 0.20 4.43
CA GLU A 144 -11.84 0.22 5.18
C GLU A 144 -12.98 -0.50 4.43
N LEU A 145 -13.26 -0.14 3.18
CA LEU A 145 -14.28 -0.82 2.37
C LEU A 145 -14.00 -2.32 2.25
N ASN A 146 -12.74 -2.71 2.06
CA ASN A 146 -12.35 -4.12 2.00
C ASN A 146 -12.72 -4.87 3.28
N LEU A 147 -12.52 -4.27 4.45
CA LEU A 147 -12.88 -4.87 5.73
C LEU A 147 -14.40 -4.98 5.85
N GLN A 148 -15.14 -3.89 5.59
CA GLN A 148 -16.60 -3.85 5.66
C GLN A 148 -17.27 -4.88 4.73
N LEU A 149 -16.81 -5.01 3.47
CA LEU A 149 -17.35 -6.00 2.53
C LEU A 149 -17.04 -7.46 2.94
N ASN A 150 -15.86 -7.71 3.52
CA ASN A 150 -15.51 -9.05 4.03
C ASN A 150 -16.25 -9.39 5.34
N ASP A 151 -16.61 -8.39 6.14
CA ASP A 151 -17.40 -8.56 7.36
C ASP A 151 -18.88 -8.83 7.03
N CYS A 152 -19.47 -8.08 6.07
CA CYS A 152 -20.80 -8.34 5.50
C CYS A 152 -20.91 -9.78 4.95
N GLU A 153 -19.97 -10.21 4.10
CA GLU A 153 -19.96 -11.58 3.56
C GLU A 153 -19.65 -12.66 4.63
N ARG A 154 -19.06 -12.30 5.78
CA ARG A 154 -18.91 -13.20 6.94
C ARG A 154 -20.24 -13.35 7.67
N GLN A 155 -20.89 -12.24 8.02
CA GLN A 155 -22.21 -12.24 8.65
C GLN A 155 -23.23 -13.00 7.80
N ARG A 156 -23.27 -12.73 6.48
CA ARG A 156 -24.06 -13.49 5.50
C ARG A 156 -23.80 -14.99 5.58
N THR A 157 -22.54 -15.42 5.68
CA THR A 157 -22.17 -16.84 5.78
C THR A 157 -22.72 -17.48 7.07
N ASP A 158 -22.69 -16.74 8.19
CA ASP A 158 -23.15 -17.22 9.48
C ASP A 158 -24.68 -17.26 9.58
N GLU A 159 -25.38 -16.26 9.03
CA GLU A 159 -26.85 -16.22 8.93
C GLU A 159 -27.40 -17.28 7.97
N LEU A 160 -26.80 -17.47 6.78
CA LEU A 160 -27.14 -18.58 5.88
C LEU A 160 -27.00 -19.94 6.59
N ARG A 161 -25.94 -20.12 7.40
CA ARG A 161 -25.74 -21.34 8.19
C ARG A 161 -26.80 -21.53 9.28
N ALA A 162 -27.34 -20.45 9.84
CA ALA A 162 -28.45 -20.51 10.79
C ALA A 162 -29.76 -20.90 10.08
N ILE A 163 -30.12 -20.22 8.98
CA ILE A 163 -31.33 -20.47 8.18
C ILE A 163 -31.39 -21.94 7.74
N LEU A 164 -30.30 -22.46 7.15
CA LEU A 164 -30.24 -23.85 6.69
C LEU A 164 -30.35 -24.88 7.82
N ARG A 165 -29.81 -24.60 9.01
CA ARG A 165 -29.93 -25.49 10.18
C ARG A 165 -31.37 -25.56 10.69
N THR A 166 -32.00 -24.40 10.90
CA THR A 166 -33.37 -24.30 11.40
C THR A 166 -34.36 -24.99 10.43
N HIS A 167 -34.21 -24.76 9.13
CA HIS A 167 -35.08 -25.39 8.14
C HIS A 167 -34.79 -26.89 7.93
N SER A 168 -33.53 -27.34 8.05
CA SER A 168 -33.22 -28.78 8.09
C SER A 168 -33.96 -29.48 9.23
N GLN A 169 -33.92 -28.92 10.44
CA GLN A 169 -34.61 -29.47 11.61
C GLN A 169 -36.13 -29.48 11.42
N LEU A 170 -36.71 -28.38 10.93
CA LEU A 170 -38.15 -28.28 10.66
C LEU A 170 -38.63 -29.30 9.61
N LEU A 171 -37.85 -29.53 8.54
CA LEU A 171 -38.19 -30.51 7.50
C LEU A 171 -38.10 -31.96 8.03
N GLU A 172 -37.14 -32.26 8.91
CA GLU A 172 -37.08 -33.56 9.61
C GLU A 172 -38.23 -33.75 10.61
N GLU A 173 -38.66 -32.70 11.32
CA GLU A 173 -39.84 -32.75 12.21
C GLU A 173 -41.15 -32.99 11.46
N ILE A 174 -41.30 -32.45 10.24
CA ILE A 174 -42.48 -32.65 9.39
C ILE A 174 -42.57 -34.09 8.89
N ARG A 175 -41.45 -34.82 8.77
CA ARG A 175 -41.37 -36.25 8.36
C ARG A 175 -42.05 -36.58 7.03
N PHE A 176 -42.12 -35.62 6.10
CA PHE A 176 -42.62 -35.87 4.73
C PHE A 176 -41.62 -36.67 3.89
N LEU A 177 -40.32 -36.42 4.09
CA LEU A 177 -39.22 -37.10 3.42
C LEU A 177 -38.36 -37.86 4.44
N PRO A 178 -37.63 -38.91 4.02
CA PRO A 178 -36.55 -39.49 4.81
C PRO A 178 -35.46 -38.45 5.12
N SER A 179 -34.83 -38.55 6.29
CA SER A 179 -33.73 -37.67 6.72
C SER A 179 -32.60 -37.57 5.67
N SER A 180 -32.28 -38.67 4.97
CA SER A 180 -31.29 -38.68 3.88
C SER A 180 -31.64 -37.74 2.73
N GLU A 181 -32.93 -37.59 2.40
CA GLU A 181 -33.41 -36.71 1.34
C GLU A 181 -33.51 -35.25 1.81
N VAL A 182 -33.88 -35.01 3.06
CA VAL A 182 -33.80 -33.66 3.68
C VAL A 182 -32.35 -33.17 3.67
N HIS A 183 -31.40 -33.99 4.11
CA HIS A 183 -29.99 -33.68 4.07
C HIS A 183 -29.47 -33.47 2.63
N ARG A 184 -29.94 -34.25 1.64
CA ARG A 184 -29.59 -34.08 0.22
C ARG A 184 -30.09 -32.75 -0.34
N LEU A 185 -31.30 -32.33 0.01
CA LEU A 185 -31.89 -31.05 -0.35
C LEU A 185 -31.09 -29.88 0.27
N ILE A 186 -30.87 -29.91 1.58
CA ILE A 186 -30.13 -28.86 2.30
C ILE A 186 -28.68 -28.78 1.80
N HIS A 187 -28.01 -29.90 1.51
CA HIS A 187 -26.68 -29.92 0.92
C HIS A 187 -26.65 -29.29 -0.48
N MET A 188 -27.65 -29.57 -1.33
CA MET A 188 -27.74 -28.96 -2.66
C MET A 188 -27.91 -27.44 -2.57
N GLU A 189 -28.73 -26.94 -1.65
CA GLU A 189 -28.91 -25.50 -1.47
C GLU A 189 -27.66 -24.83 -0.89
N ALA A 190 -27.06 -25.44 0.14
CA ALA A 190 -25.77 -25.01 0.68
C ALA A 190 -24.67 -24.95 -0.41
N THR A 191 -24.68 -25.88 -1.36
CA THR A 191 -23.70 -25.90 -2.47
C THR A 191 -23.89 -24.70 -3.41
N LYS A 192 -25.13 -24.38 -3.81
CA LYS A 192 -25.43 -23.18 -4.62
C LYS A 192 -25.00 -21.90 -3.89
N LEU A 193 -25.36 -21.78 -2.62
CA LEU A 193 -25.04 -20.63 -1.78
C LEU A 193 -23.52 -20.46 -1.62
N ASN A 194 -22.78 -21.55 -1.39
CA ASN A 194 -21.31 -21.52 -1.32
C ASN A 194 -20.67 -21.04 -2.63
N VAL A 195 -21.20 -21.42 -3.80
CA VAL A 195 -20.73 -20.91 -5.10
C VAL A 195 -20.96 -19.39 -5.20
N ALA A 196 -22.13 -18.89 -4.78
CA ALA A 196 -22.40 -17.45 -4.77
C ALA A 196 -21.46 -16.68 -3.82
N LEU A 197 -21.25 -17.16 -2.58
CA LEU A 197 -20.30 -16.57 -1.62
C LEU A 197 -18.87 -16.52 -2.17
N LEU A 198 -18.43 -17.56 -2.90
CA LEU A 198 -17.11 -17.58 -3.54
C LEU A 198 -17.00 -16.55 -4.68
N VAL A 199 -18.01 -16.46 -5.54
CA VAL A 199 -18.06 -15.45 -6.62
C VAL A 199 -18.07 -14.03 -6.05
N ASN A 200 -18.80 -13.78 -4.96
CA ASN A 200 -18.81 -12.48 -4.29
C ASN A 200 -17.43 -12.12 -3.73
N ARG A 201 -16.77 -13.05 -3.02
CA ARG A 201 -15.41 -12.82 -2.47
C ARG A 201 -14.37 -12.58 -3.56
N CYS A 202 -14.45 -13.29 -4.69
CA CYS A 202 -13.63 -13.00 -5.86
C CYS A 202 -13.93 -11.60 -6.43
N SER A 203 -15.21 -11.22 -6.51
CA SER A 203 -15.63 -9.90 -7.01
C SER A 203 -15.15 -8.75 -6.12
N ILE A 204 -15.18 -8.92 -4.80
CA ILE A 204 -14.59 -7.98 -3.83
C ILE A 204 -13.08 -7.86 -4.06
N ALA A 205 -12.37 -8.98 -4.17
CA ALA A 205 -10.92 -8.97 -4.42
C ALA A 205 -10.55 -8.29 -5.76
N HIS A 206 -11.31 -8.55 -6.83
CA HIS A 206 -11.14 -7.88 -8.13
C HIS A 206 -11.43 -6.38 -8.07
N LEU A 207 -12.51 -5.96 -7.40
CA LEU A 207 -12.85 -4.55 -7.19
C LEU A 207 -11.71 -3.81 -6.47
N LEU A 208 -11.18 -4.39 -5.39
CA LEU A 208 -10.08 -3.79 -4.64
C LEU A 208 -8.75 -3.79 -5.42
N LEU A 209 -8.50 -4.79 -6.27
CA LEU A 209 -7.35 -4.79 -7.16
C LEU A 209 -7.42 -3.64 -8.17
N HIS A 210 -8.57 -3.45 -8.83
CA HIS A 210 -8.79 -2.36 -9.78
C HIS A 210 -8.67 -0.99 -9.11
N LEU A 211 -9.38 -0.77 -7.99
CA LEU A 211 -9.32 0.51 -7.25
C LEU A 211 -7.89 0.88 -6.83
N LYS A 212 -7.08 -0.09 -6.40
CA LYS A 212 -5.67 0.15 -6.04
C LYS A 212 -4.78 0.34 -7.27
N GLN A 213 -5.00 -0.39 -8.36
CA GLN A 213 -4.26 -0.21 -9.61
C GLN A 213 -4.48 1.18 -10.19
N ASP A 214 -5.74 1.62 -10.31
CA ASP A 214 -6.10 2.91 -10.90
C ASP A 214 -5.60 4.07 -10.03
N ASN A 215 -5.64 3.91 -8.69
CA ASN A 215 -5.07 4.88 -7.76
C ASN A 215 -3.54 4.98 -7.87
N LEU A 216 -2.82 3.86 -8.01
CA LEU A 216 -1.36 3.88 -8.22
C LEU A 216 -0.98 4.54 -9.56
N GLN A 217 -1.81 4.40 -10.60
CA GLN A 217 -1.62 5.13 -11.86
C GLN A 217 -1.86 6.64 -11.70
N GLN A 218 -2.91 7.04 -10.96
CA GLN A 218 -3.19 8.44 -10.64
C GLN A 218 -2.06 9.06 -9.80
N GLU A 219 -1.59 8.34 -8.77
CA GLU A 219 -0.46 8.71 -7.91
C GLU A 219 0.83 8.90 -8.74
N PHE A 220 1.19 7.93 -9.58
CA PHE A 220 2.38 8.03 -10.45
C PHE A 220 2.34 9.27 -11.38
N LEU A 221 1.19 9.55 -11.99
CA LEU A 221 1.02 10.72 -12.86
C LEU A 221 1.09 12.05 -12.09
N LEU A 222 0.56 12.11 -10.87
CA LEU A 222 0.71 13.26 -9.98
C LEU A 222 2.18 13.43 -9.55
N HIS A 223 2.88 12.35 -9.25
CA HIS A 223 4.28 12.36 -8.83
C HIS A 223 5.22 12.84 -9.94
N LEU A 224 4.98 12.43 -11.19
CA LEU A 224 5.71 12.89 -12.37
C LEU A 224 5.45 14.39 -12.64
N GLN A 225 4.19 14.81 -12.62
CA GLN A 225 3.82 16.22 -12.81
C GLN A 225 4.40 17.10 -11.69
N TRP A 226 4.43 16.61 -10.45
CA TRP A 226 5.10 17.27 -9.34
C TRP A 226 6.59 17.44 -9.58
N GLU A 227 7.30 16.39 -10.01
CA GLU A 227 8.74 16.45 -10.26
C GLU A 227 9.07 17.44 -11.40
N GLU A 228 8.31 17.45 -12.49
CA GLU A 228 8.46 18.44 -13.58
C GLU A 228 8.30 19.89 -13.08
N ARG A 229 7.27 20.16 -12.26
CA ARG A 229 6.99 21.49 -11.71
C ARG A 229 8.03 21.90 -10.67
N LEU A 230 8.46 20.98 -9.81
CA LEU A 230 9.49 21.19 -8.80
C LEU A 230 10.86 21.45 -9.44
N ASN A 231 11.23 20.70 -10.48
CA ASN A 231 12.48 20.94 -11.20
C ASN A 231 12.44 22.25 -11.98
N SER A 232 11.29 22.62 -12.57
CA SER A 232 11.09 23.95 -13.15
C SER A 232 11.24 25.08 -12.12
N TRP A 233 10.64 24.93 -10.93
CA TRP A 233 10.78 25.86 -9.82
C TRP A 233 12.23 25.99 -9.34
N ARG A 234 12.94 24.86 -9.17
CA ARG A 234 14.38 24.82 -8.81
C ARG A 234 15.23 25.55 -9.85
N SER A 235 14.96 25.38 -11.14
CA SER A 235 15.70 26.07 -12.20
C SER A 235 15.54 27.60 -12.12
N VAL A 236 14.33 28.09 -11.86
CA VAL A 236 14.07 29.54 -11.72
C VAL A 236 14.61 30.10 -10.40
N ARG A 237 14.38 29.41 -9.27
CA ARG A 237 14.66 29.92 -7.91
C ARG A 237 16.05 29.60 -7.37
N ILE A 238 16.68 28.52 -7.79
CA ILE A 238 17.97 28.05 -7.26
C ILE A 238 19.07 28.20 -8.30
N SER A 239 18.89 27.67 -9.52
CA SER A 239 19.96 27.69 -10.54
C SER A 239 20.35 29.12 -10.94
N GLY A 240 19.40 30.05 -11.00
CA GLY A 240 19.67 31.48 -11.24
C GLY A 240 20.61 32.11 -10.19
N PRO A 241 20.24 32.16 -8.90
CA PRO A 241 21.12 32.64 -7.83
C PRO A 241 22.45 31.88 -7.73
N VAL A 242 22.45 30.55 -7.87
CA VAL A 242 23.67 29.74 -7.81
C VAL A 242 24.64 30.08 -8.95
N GLU A 243 24.15 30.32 -10.18
CA GLU A 243 25.02 30.70 -11.29
C GLU A 243 25.53 32.14 -11.17
N ARG A 244 24.72 33.07 -10.62
CA ARG A 244 25.21 34.41 -10.25
C ARG A 244 26.31 34.35 -9.19
N PHE A 245 26.12 33.55 -8.14
CA PHE A 245 27.13 33.38 -7.10
C PHE A 245 28.39 32.68 -7.63
N ARG A 246 28.26 31.68 -8.50
CA ARG A 246 29.37 30.99 -9.18
C ARG A 246 30.19 31.95 -10.04
N THR A 247 29.54 32.71 -10.94
CA THR A 247 30.22 33.68 -11.81
C THR A 247 30.87 34.81 -11.02
N PHE A 248 30.21 35.32 -9.98
CA PHE A 248 30.80 36.24 -9.01
C PHE A 248 32.05 35.64 -8.35
N PHE A 249 31.97 34.43 -7.79
CA PHE A 249 33.08 33.78 -7.11
C PHE A 249 34.28 33.52 -8.04
N SER A 250 34.03 33.12 -9.29
CA SER A 250 35.07 33.04 -10.33
C SER A 250 35.75 34.39 -10.59
N SER A 251 34.99 35.50 -10.60
CA SER A 251 35.55 36.85 -10.73
C SER A 251 36.36 37.32 -9.52
N VAL A 252 36.09 36.77 -8.32
CA VAL A 252 36.83 37.04 -7.09
C VAL A 252 38.12 36.20 -7.04
N VAL A 253 38.05 34.91 -7.35
CA VAL A 253 39.23 34.01 -7.43
C VAL A 253 40.21 34.46 -8.51
N GLY A 254 39.72 35.07 -9.60
CA GLY A 254 40.55 35.70 -10.63
C GLY A 254 41.35 36.93 -10.16
N ARG A 255 41.06 37.50 -8.98
CA ARG A 255 41.82 38.64 -8.42
C ARG A 255 43.09 38.16 -7.71
N GLN A 256 44.07 37.72 -8.50
CA GLN A 256 45.46 37.73 -8.02
C GLN A 256 45.82 39.15 -7.54
N PRO A 257 46.58 39.30 -6.44
CA PRO A 257 47.15 40.60 -6.10
C PRO A 257 48.09 41.03 -7.24
N LEU A 258 47.80 42.14 -7.93
CA LEU A 258 48.74 42.72 -8.90
C LEU A 258 50.09 43.05 -8.23
N SER A 259 50.07 43.32 -6.92
CA SER A 259 51.24 43.44 -6.07
C SER A 259 52.10 42.18 -5.94
N ASP A 260 51.61 40.97 -6.16
CA ASP A 260 52.35 39.74 -5.84
C ASP A 260 53.67 39.63 -6.60
N GLN A 261 53.69 40.07 -7.87
CA GLN A 261 54.91 40.09 -8.69
C GLN A 261 55.84 41.25 -8.29
N GLN A 262 55.29 42.44 -8.06
CA GLN A 262 56.07 43.62 -7.65
C GLN A 262 56.71 43.43 -6.28
N MET A 263 55.97 42.90 -5.31
CA MET A 263 56.46 42.65 -3.94
C MET A 263 57.49 41.53 -3.88
N LYS A 264 57.38 40.51 -4.76
CA LYS A 264 58.44 39.49 -4.93
C LYS A 264 59.71 40.11 -5.51
N GLN A 265 59.60 41.03 -6.47
CA GLN A 265 60.76 41.76 -6.99
C GLN A 265 61.41 42.61 -5.89
N THR A 266 60.66 43.48 -5.21
CA THR A 266 61.20 44.30 -4.10
C THR A 266 61.81 43.45 -2.98
N GLN A 267 61.25 42.28 -2.69
CA GLN A 267 61.85 41.34 -1.73
C GLN A 267 63.18 40.76 -2.25
N GLN A 268 63.28 40.42 -3.53
CA GLN A 268 64.54 39.96 -4.14
C GLN A 268 65.59 41.08 -4.11
N ASP A 269 65.23 42.31 -4.48
CA ASP A 269 66.12 43.47 -4.52
C ASP A 269 66.70 43.78 -3.12
N LEU A 270 65.85 43.85 -2.08
CA LEU A 270 66.27 44.04 -0.69
C LEU A 270 67.12 42.87 -0.16
N THR A 271 66.80 41.63 -0.59
CA THR A 271 67.58 40.45 -0.19
C THR A 271 68.96 40.46 -0.84
N GLN A 272 69.07 40.88 -2.11
CA GLN A 272 70.33 41.04 -2.83
C GLN A 272 71.18 42.15 -2.19
N GLN A 273 70.60 43.32 -1.92
CA GLN A 273 71.27 44.42 -1.23
C GLN A 273 71.85 43.96 0.13
N ARG A 274 71.11 43.15 0.89
CA ARG A 274 71.60 42.55 2.13
C ARG A 274 72.76 41.57 1.89
N CYS A 275 72.68 40.74 0.86
CA CYS A 275 73.78 39.85 0.46
C CYS A 275 75.03 40.63 0.03
N ASP A 276 74.89 41.78 -0.62
CA ASP A 276 76.02 42.62 -1.05
C ASP A 276 76.71 43.28 0.15
N ILE A 277 75.92 43.82 1.11
CA ILE A 277 76.44 44.35 2.39
C ILE A 277 77.15 43.25 3.21
N ILE A 278 76.69 41.99 3.14
CA ILE A 278 77.36 40.85 3.78
C ILE A 278 78.64 40.44 3.03
N GLN A 279 78.69 40.58 1.70
CA GLN A 279 79.89 40.33 0.91
C GLN A 279 80.97 41.39 1.15
N GLN A 280 80.60 42.67 1.34
CA GLN A 280 81.53 43.75 1.66
C GLN A 280 82.36 43.46 2.93
N ILE A 281 81.79 42.78 3.94
CA ILE A 281 82.52 42.32 5.13
C ILE A 281 83.76 41.50 4.74
N ARG A 282 83.64 40.62 3.73
CA ARG A 282 84.73 39.75 3.27
C ARG A 282 85.87 40.52 2.59
N THR A 283 85.61 41.76 2.17
CA THR A 283 86.63 42.66 1.60
C THR A 283 87.25 43.60 2.62
N MET A 284 86.70 43.68 3.84
CA MET A 284 87.32 44.41 4.95
C MET A 284 88.44 43.57 5.59
N ALA A 285 89.67 43.83 5.15
CA ALA A 285 90.89 43.28 5.74
C ALA A 285 91.75 44.42 6.33
N PRO A 286 92.69 44.14 7.26
CA PRO A 286 93.70 45.13 7.64
C PRO A 286 94.53 45.55 6.41
N PRO A 287 94.85 46.85 6.21
CA PRO A 287 94.66 47.97 7.14
C PRO A 287 93.35 48.77 6.96
N THR A 288 92.43 48.40 6.08
CA THR A 288 91.22 49.20 5.78
C THR A 288 90.09 49.07 6.80
N ILE A 289 90.23 48.23 7.83
CA ILE A 289 89.29 48.15 8.96
C ILE A 289 89.48 49.37 9.88
N SER A 290 88.43 50.18 10.03
CA SER A 290 88.31 51.21 11.07
C SER A 290 87.04 51.00 11.91
N SER A 291 87.02 51.61 13.10
CA SER A 291 85.82 51.60 13.97
C SER A 291 84.61 52.26 13.28
N THR A 292 84.84 53.29 12.46
CA THR A 292 83.79 53.93 11.66
C THR A 292 83.24 52.97 10.60
N ALA A 293 84.10 52.33 9.80
CA ALA A 293 83.66 51.41 8.75
C ALA A 293 82.83 50.23 9.29
N VAL A 294 83.19 49.69 10.46
CA VAL A 294 82.40 48.65 11.15
C VAL A 294 81.05 49.19 11.63
N SER A 295 81.01 50.43 12.14
CA SER A 295 79.77 51.10 12.57
C SER A 295 78.85 51.42 11.39
N ASP A 296 79.41 51.92 10.29
CA ASP A 296 78.69 52.26 9.07
C ASP A 296 78.11 51.01 8.39
N TRP A 297 78.86 49.91 8.37
CA TRP A 297 78.36 48.60 7.94
C TRP A 297 77.21 48.10 8.83
N PHE A 298 77.37 48.18 10.16
CA PHE A 298 76.33 47.73 11.11
C PHE A 298 75.04 48.53 10.93
N ASN A 299 75.15 49.85 10.74
CA ASN A 299 74.02 50.74 10.48
C ASN A 299 73.34 50.40 9.14
N GLN A 300 74.10 50.15 8.07
CA GLN A 300 73.56 49.73 6.77
C GLN A 300 72.83 48.39 6.83
N LEU A 301 73.42 47.38 7.48
CA LEU A 301 72.78 46.06 7.63
C LEU A 301 71.51 46.16 8.50
N THR A 302 71.55 46.97 9.56
CA THR A 302 70.37 47.24 10.42
C THR A 302 69.25 47.90 9.60
N ALA A 303 69.58 48.92 8.81
CA ALA A 303 68.61 49.63 7.98
C ALA A 303 67.96 48.73 6.91
N VAL A 304 68.74 47.86 6.24
CA VAL A 304 68.18 46.94 5.23
C VAL A 304 67.32 45.84 5.87
N ASN A 305 67.69 45.33 7.06
CA ASN A 305 66.80 44.41 7.78
C ASN A 305 65.48 45.10 8.20
N GLN A 306 65.54 46.33 8.72
CA GLN A 306 64.34 47.13 9.03
C GLN A 306 63.45 47.38 7.79
N GLN A 307 64.05 47.61 6.61
CA GLN A 307 63.31 47.73 5.35
C GLN A 307 62.62 46.42 4.95
N ILE A 308 63.26 45.27 5.16
CA ILE A 308 62.66 43.95 4.93
C ILE A 308 61.49 43.70 5.89
N ASP A 309 61.67 43.95 7.19
CA ASP A 309 60.64 43.76 8.22
C ASP A 309 59.42 44.68 7.98
N GLN A 310 59.67 45.92 7.56
CA GLN A 310 58.62 46.87 7.16
C GLN A 310 57.87 46.37 5.91
N HIS A 311 58.59 45.95 4.85
CA HIS A 311 57.99 45.40 3.62
C HIS A 311 57.13 44.15 3.91
N HIS A 312 57.59 43.26 4.79
CA HIS A 312 56.82 42.09 5.23
C HIS A 312 55.56 42.49 5.98
N THR A 313 55.67 43.47 6.88
CA THR A 313 54.54 43.99 7.67
C THR A 313 53.49 44.64 6.76
N ASP A 314 53.94 45.39 5.74
CA ASP A 314 53.06 46.06 4.79
C ASP A 314 52.40 45.07 3.81
N PHE A 315 53.13 44.07 3.32
CA PHE A 315 52.57 42.96 2.53
C PHE A 315 51.51 42.19 3.31
N LEU A 316 51.79 41.78 4.56
CA LEU A 316 50.83 41.10 5.41
C LEU A 316 49.59 41.97 5.71
N ARG A 317 49.75 43.30 5.84
CA ARG A 317 48.62 44.22 6.01
C ARG A 317 47.77 44.32 4.74
N GLN A 318 48.39 44.34 3.56
CA GLN A 318 47.69 44.35 2.28
C GLN A 318 46.96 43.03 2.00
N LEU A 319 47.62 41.88 2.24
CA LEU A 319 47.02 40.56 2.10
C LEU A 319 45.78 40.40 3.00
N LYS A 320 45.89 40.81 4.28
CA LYS A 320 44.76 40.79 5.22
C LYS A 320 43.62 41.70 4.77
N ARG A 321 43.92 42.91 4.27
CA ARG A 321 42.90 43.84 3.74
C ARG A 321 42.17 43.25 2.53
N LEU A 322 42.92 42.69 1.56
CA LEU A 322 42.34 42.05 0.38
C LEU A 322 41.44 40.87 0.77
N HIS A 323 41.92 39.98 1.63
CA HIS A 323 41.15 38.84 2.11
C HIS A 323 39.85 39.27 2.83
N GLN A 324 39.95 40.23 3.76
CA GLN A 324 38.79 40.75 4.48
C GLN A 324 37.78 41.45 3.56
N GLN A 325 38.25 42.19 2.55
CA GLN A 325 37.37 42.77 1.53
C GLN A 325 36.67 41.68 0.71
N THR A 326 37.39 40.69 0.19
CA THR A 326 36.76 39.58 -0.56
C THR A 326 35.78 38.77 0.29
N TRP A 327 36.02 38.64 1.59
CA TRP A 327 35.08 38.01 2.52
C TRP A 327 33.80 38.84 2.70
N GLN A 328 33.92 40.16 2.83
CA GLN A 328 32.76 41.06 2.89
C GLN A 328 31.97 41.09 1.57
N ASP A 329 32.66 41.13 0.42
CA ASP A 329 32.04 41.06 -0.90
C ASP A 329 31.27 39.73 -1.07
N CYS A 330 31.87 38.59 -0.68
CA CYS A 330 31.22 37.28 -0.70
C CYS A 330 30.00 37.17 0.22
N LEU A 331 30.06 37.74 1.43
CA LEU A 331 28.90 37.80 2.33
C LEU A 331 27.78 38.63 1.71
N ALA A 332 28.09 39.82 1.20
CA ALA A 332 27.09 40.71 0.59
C ALA A 332 26.43 40.09 -0.66
N GLU A 333 27.15 39.29 -1.46
CA GLU A 333 26.54 38.57 -2.58
C GLU A 333 25.70 37.35 -2.13
N ALA A 334 26.13 36.65 -1.07
CA ALA A 334 25.33 35.57 -0.48
C ALA A 334 24.01 36.08 0.14
N GLU A 335 23.98 37.29 0.69
CA GLU A 335 22.74 37.89 1.20
C GLU A 335 21.74 38.29 0.10
N LYS A 336 22.21 38.64 -1.10
CA LYS A 336 21.36 38.87 -2.29
C LYS A 336 20.80 37.57 -2.90
N CYS A 337 21.21 36.41 -2.37
CA CYS A 337 20.76 35.09 -2.81
C CYS A 337 19.81 34.42 -1.81
N LYS A 338 19.40 35.13 -0.76
CA LYS A 338 18.30 34.76 0.15
C LYS A 338 16.95 35.23 -0.43
#